data_AF-G0ABR6-F1
#
_entry.id   AF-G0ABR6-F1
#
_cell.length_a   1.000
_cell.length_b   1.000
_cell.length_c   1.000
_cell.angle_alpha   90.00
_cell.angle_beta   90.00
_cell.angle_gamma   90.00
#
_symmetry.space_group_name_H-M   'P 1'
#
loop_
_entity.id
_entity.type
_entity.pdbx_description
1 polymer ?
#
loop_
_entity_poly.entity_id
_entity_poly.type
_entity_poly.pdbx_seq_one_letter_code
_entity_poly.pdbx_strand_id
1 'polypeptide(L)'
;MAQGAAKQGDSIVNAADIHIVLVPSPGGPVPTPQPFPFNGKITLNTSLNVRVNSRPAATVGSMAQNLPPHIPASGAFQVPPTNLGQVVMGSMTVRINGKGAARAGDFCETCHDIPPAGPQAPPPMVQVLGLSTVNIG
;
A
#
# COMPACT_ATOMS: atom_id res chain seq x y z
N MET A 1 -11.25 -7.87 -17.50
CA MET A 1 -10.90 -9.20 -16.95
C MET A 1 -11.26 -9.18 -15.48
N ALA A 2 -11.85 -10.23 -14.92
CA ALA A 2 -12.16 -10.25 -13.49
C ALA A 2 -10.88 -10.56 -12.68
N GLN A 3 -10.61 -9.79 -11.62
CA GLN A 3 -9.47 -9.99 -10.73
C GLN A 3 -9.92 -10.51 -9.37
N GLY A 4 -9.03 -11.21 -8.66
CA GLY A 4 -9.32 -11.71 -7.32
C GLY A 4 -9.70 -10.58 -6.37
N ALA A 5 -10.81 -10.75 -5.65
CA ALA A 5 -11.29 -9.79 -4.67
C ALA A 5 -10.36 -9.72 -3.44
N ALA A 6 -10.01 -8.52 -3.04
CA ALA A 6 -9.18 -8.28 -1.88
C ALA A 6 -9.99 -8.35 -0.57
N LYS A 7 -9.32 -8.78 0.49
CA LYS A 7 -9.89 -9.04 1.81
C LYS A 7 -8.89 -8.70 2.91
N GLN A 8 -9.36 -8.62 4.16
CA GLN A 8 -8.49 -8.46 5.31
C GLN A 8 -7.40 -9.55 5.33
N GLY A 9 -6.16 -9.13 5.58
CA GLY A 9 -4.98 -9.97 5.59
C GLY A 9 -4.31 -10.17 4.23
N ASP A 10 -4.89 -9.67 3.13
CA ASP A 10 -4.15 -9.40 1.89
C ASP A 10 -3.18 -8.22 2.10
N SER A 11 -2.27 -7.97 1.17
CA SER A 11 -1.22 -6.95 1.33
C SER A 11 -1.40 -5.75 0.40
N ILE A 12 -0.96 -4.58 0.84
CA ILE A 12 -0.50 -3.50 -0.04
C ILE A 12 1.02 -3.65 -0.13
N VAL A 13 1.54 -3.71 -1.35
CA VAL A 13 2.97 -3.86 -1.60
C VAL A 13 3.49 -2.72 -2.45
N ASN A 14 4.66 -2.21 -2.08
CA ASN A 14 5.48 -1.37 -2.93
C ASN A 14 6.90 -1.94 -2.98
N ALA A 15 7.49 -1.96 -4.17
CA ALA A 15 8.91 -2.31 -4.31
C ALA A 15 9.80 -1.28 -3.60
N ALA A 16 9.44 0.01 -3.70
CA ALA A 16 10.17 1.09 -3.04
C ALA A 16 9.27 2.31 -2.79
N ASP A 17 9.01 2.61 -1.53
CA ASP A 17 8.68 3.94 -1.08
C ASP A 17 9.97 4.77 -1.06
N ILE A 18 10.03 5.82 -1.86
CA ILE A 18 11.18 6.72 -1.89
C ILE A 18 11.01 7.77 -0.80
N HIS A 19 11.89 7.73 0.21
CA HIS A 19 11.95 8.74 1.26
C HIS A 19 13.24 9.55 1.19
N ILE A 20 13.17 10.81 1.59
CA ILE A 20 14.33 11.68 1.70
C ILE A 20 14.93 11.53 3.09
N VAL A 21 16.18 11.07 3.15
CA VAL A 21 16.95 10.92 4.38
C VAL A 21 18.02 12.01 4.44
N LEU A 22 18.08 12.72 5.57
CA LEU A 22 19.10 13.70 5.88
C LEU A 22 20.36 12.97 6.37
N VAL A 23 21.23 12.60 5.44
CA VAL A 23 22.45 11.83 5.71
C VAL A 23 23.54 12.76 6.27
N PRO A 24 24.14 12.47 7.45
CA PRO A 24 25.21 13.30 8.00
C PRO A 24 26.43 13.40 7.07
N SER A 25 27.00 14.60 6.94
CA SER A 25 28.26 14.85 6.24
C SER A 25 29.08 15.95 6.96
N PRO A 26 30.38 16.14 6.64
CA PRO A 26 31.18 17.21 7.25
C PRO A 26 30.63 18.63 7.06
N GLY A 27 29.87 18.88 5.98
CA GLY A 27 29.22 20.16 5.70
C GLY A 27 27.81 20.31 6.27
N GLY A 28 27.33 19.31 7.04
CA GLY A 28 25.95 19.20 7.52
C GLY A 28 25.16 18.10 6.81
N PRO A 29 23.89 17.87 7.20
CA PRO A 29 23.08 16.82 6.60
C PRO A 29 22.74 17.08 5.12
N VAL A 30 22.85 16.06 4.27
CA VAL A 30 22.54 16.12 2.84
C VAL A 30 21.24 15.35 2.55
N PRO A 31 20.20 16.00 1.99
CA PRO A 31 18.97 15.33 1.58
C PRO A 31 19.25 14.30 0.48
N THR A 32 18.99 13.02 0.77
CA THR A 32 19.31 11.90 -0.12
C THR A 32 18.07 11.01 -0.29
N PRO A 33 17.51 10.90 -1.51
CA PRO A 33 16.44 9.95 -1.79
C PRO A 33 16.92 8.51 -1.58
N GLN A 34 16.22 7.73 -0.77
CA GLN A 34 16.53 6.34 -0.46
C GLN A 34 15.28 5.47 -0.60
N PRO A 35 15.40 4.25 -1.18
CA PRO A 35 14.29 3.34 -1.34
C PRO A 35 14.04 2.51 -0.08
N PHE A 36 12.76 2.33 0.27
CA PHE A 36 12.33 1.48 1.38
C PHE A 36 11.19 0.56 0.92
N PRO A 37 11.32 -0.77 1.07
CA PRO A 37 10.25 -1.68 0.66
C PRO A 37 9.04 -1.53 1.58
N PHE A 38 7.85 -1.52 1.00
CA PHE A 38 6.59 -1.50 1.75
C PHE A 38 5.88 -2.84 1.60
N ASN A 39 5.55 -3.48 2.72
CA ASN A 39 4.67 -4.64 2.75
C ASN A 39 3.77 -4.57 3.98
N GLY A 40 2.59 -3.99 3.80
CA GLY A 40 1.60 -3.86 4.86
C GLY A 40 0.42 -4.79 4.62
N LYS A 41 -0.05 -5.46 5.67
CA LYS A 41 -1.32 -6.21 5.62
C LYS A 41 -2.50 -5.28 5.78
N ILE A 42 -3.52 -5.45 4.94
CA ILE A 42 -4.80 -4.75 5.02
C ILE A 42 -5.53 -5.26 6.26
N THR A 43 -5.61 -4.41 7.29
CA THR A 43 -6.26 -4.72 8.57
C THR A 43 -7.26 -3.65 8.99
N LEU A 44 -7.24 -2.49 8.34
CA LEU A 44 -8.02 -1.32 8.72
C LEU A 44 -8.99 -0.94 7.59
N ASN A 45 -10.11 -0.32 7.97
CA ASN A 45 -11.12 0.20 7.04
C ASN A 45 -11.63 -0.84 6.02
N THR A 46 -11.76 -2.10 6.44
CA THR A 46 -12.42 -3.17 5.66
C THR A 46 -13.93 -3.18 5.93
N SER A 47 -14.67 -3.94 5.11
CA SER A 47 -16.13 -4.04 5.23
C SER A 47 -16.55 -4.67 6.56
N LEU A 48 -17.55 -4.09 7.22
CA LEU A 48 -18.08 -4.59 8.50
C LEU A 48 -18.97 -5.83 8.35
N ASN A 49 -19.53 -6.06 7.16
CA ASN A 49 -20.61 -7.02 6.93
C ASN A 49 -20.45 -7.87 5.66
N VAL A 50 -19.66 -7.43 4.68
CA VAL A 50 -19.37 -8.21 3.48
C VAL A 50 -18.05 -8.94 3.67
N ARG A 51 -18.07 -10.24 3.38
CA ARG A 51 -16.88 -11.10 3.50
C ARG A 51 -16.50 -11.69 2.15
N VAL A 52 -15.20 -11.78 1.89
CA VAL A 52 -14.58 -12.51 0.79
C VAL A 52 -13.72 -13.61 1.43
N ASN A 53 -13.94 -14.86 1.05
CA ASN A 53 -13.29 -16.03 1.66
C ASN A 53 -13.35 -16.00 3.20
N SER A 54 -14.54 -15.73 3.75
CA SER A 54 -14.80 -15.64 5.19
C SER A 54 -14.05 -14.52 5.94
N ARG A 55 -13.39 -13.60 5.24
CA ARG A 55 -12.70 -12.43 5.82
C ARG A 55 -13.35 -11.13 5.37
N PRO A 56 -13.35 -10.06 6.20
CA PRO A 56 -13.85 -8.74 5.81
C PRO A 56 -13.31 -8.29 4.45
N ALA A 57 -14.20 -7.89 3.54
CA ALA A 57 -13.80 -7.48 2.20
C ALA A 57 -13.04 -6.14 2.23
N ALA A 58 -12.01 -6.00 1.39
CA ALA A 58 -11.32 -4.73 1.21
C ALA A 58 -12.01 -3.88 0.13
N THR A 59 -11.94 -2.57 0.29
CA THR A 59 -12.56 -1.57 -0.58
C THR A 59 -11.61 -0.39 -0.78
N VAL A 60 -11.95 0.53 -1.68
CA VAL A 60 -11.30 1.85 -1.72
C VAL A 60 -11.34 2.49 -0.33
N GLY A 61 -10.18 2.93 0.16
CA GLY A 61 -9.99 3.46 1.51
C GLY A 61 -9.65 2.42 2.58
N SER A 62 -9.61 1.12 2.25
CA SER A 62 -9.00 0.11 3.13
C SER A 62 -7.51 0.37 3.27
N MET A 63 -6.97 0.13 4.47
CA MET A 63 -5.62 0.55 4.83
C MET A 63 -4.78 -0.59 5.38
N ALA A 64 -3.49 -0.44 5.16
CA ALA A 64 -2.45 -1.34 5.64
C ALA A 64 -1.39 -0.57 6.41
N GLN A 65 -0.81 -1.20 7.42
CA GLN A 65 0.36 -0.68 8.14
C GLN A 65 1.59 -1.46 7.70
N ASN A 66 2.66 -0.75 7.35
CA ASN A 66 3.91 -1.34 6.92
C ASN A 66 4.55 -2.16 8.04
N LEU A 67 5.11 -3.33 7.70
CA LEU A 67 5.83 -4.17 8.66
C LEU A 67 7.05 -4.85 7.99
N PRO A 68 8.29 -4.57 8.44
CA PRO A 68 8.65 -3.61 9.49
C PRO A 68 8.38 -2.15 9.07
N PRO A 69 8.27 -1.21 10.04
CA PRO A 69 8.23 0.21 9.71
C PRO A 69 9.55 0.65 9.07
N HIS A 70 9.51 1.71 8.26
CA HIS A 70 10.68 2.33 7.68
C HIS A 70 11.60 2.90 8.75
N ILE A 71 12.85 2.47 8.71
CA ILE A 71 13.92 2.90 9.59
C ILE A 71 15.10 3.28 8.68
N PRO A 72 15.63 4.51 8.77
CA PRO A 72 16.73 4.91 7.92
C PRO A 72 18.01 4.24 8.43
N ALA A 73 18.86 3.76 7.52
CA ALA A 73 20.13 3.12 7.88
C ALA A 73 21.13 4.12 8.51
N SER A 74 20.99 5.41 8.19
CA SER A 74 21.78 6.51 8.74
C SER A 74 20.97 7.80 8.71
N GLY A 75 21.30 8.76 9.58
CA GLY A 75 20.61 10.06 9.62
C GLY A 75 19.17 9.97 10.10
N ALA A 76 18.36 10.93 9.67
CA ALA A 76 16.94 11.01 9.99
C ALA A 76 16.13 11.27 8.71
N PHE A 77 14.88 10.81 8.68
CA PHE A 77 13.98 11.21 7.60
C PHE A 77 13.76 12.72 7.62
N GLN A 78 13.74 13.34 6.44
CA GLN A 78 13.31 14.74 6.31
C GLN A 78 11.83 14.89 6.67
N VAL A 79 11.00 13.93 6.23
CA VAL A 79 9.60 13.79 6.62
C VAL A 79 9.41 12.42 7.26
N PRO A 80 9.01 12.33 8.54
CA PRO A 80 8.78 11.04 9.18
C PRO A 80 7.74 10.19 8.43
N PRO A 81 8.05 8.93 8.09
CA PRO A 81 7.15 8.07 7.32
C PRO A 81 5.91 7.71 8.13
N THR A 82 4.73 7.88 7.53
CA THR A 82 3.47 7.45 8.17
C THR A 82 3.40 5.92 8.33
N ASN A 83 4.14 5.18 7.49
CA ASN A 83 4.08 3.71 7.41
C ASN A 83 2.67 3.18 7.12
N LEU A 84 1.83 3.99 6.49
CA LEU A 84 0.47 3.62 6.11
C LEU A 84 0.37 3.52 4.59
N GLY A 85 -0.37 2.52 4.14
CA GLY A 85 -0.81 2.37 2.77
C GLY A 85 -2.33 2.38 2.71
N GLN A 86 -2.88 2.89 1.60
CA GLN A 86 -4.32 2.96 1.36
C GLN A 86 -4.65 2.53 -0.06
N VAL A 87 -5.69 1.72 -0.22
CA VAL A 87 -6.25 1.40 -1.54
C VAL A 87 -6.96 2.64 -2.10
N VAL A 88 -6.52 3.15 -3.26
CA VAL A 88 -7.11 4.36 -3.87
C VAL A 88 -7.93 4.05 -5.11
N MET A 89 -7.70 2.91 -5.75
CA MET A 89 -8.49 2.43 -6.88
C MET A 89 -9.20 1.13 -6.53
N GLY A 90 -10.35 0.89 -7.16
CA GLY A 90 -11.16 -0.31 -6.99
C GLY A 90 -12.03 -0.56 -8.21
N SER A 91 -12.92 -1.54 -8.12
CA SER A 91 -13.94 -1.77 -9.14
C SER A 91 -14.84 -0.55 -9.33
N MET A 92 -15.11 -0.20 -10.60
CA MET A 92 -16.00 0.90 -10.98
C MET A 92 -17.48 0.47 -10.97
N THR A 93 -17.75 -0.82 -11.01
CA THR A 93 -19.10 -1.40 -11.17
C THR A 93 -19.55 -2.18 -9.95
N VAL A 94 -18.63 -2.87 -9.27
CA VAL A 94 -18.92 -3.63 -8.05
C VAL A 94 -18.57 -2.78 -6.84
N ARG A 95 -19.61 -2.44 -6.08
CA ARG A 95 -19.47 -1.69 -4.84
C ARG A 95 -19.78 -2.55 -3.63
N ILE A 96 -18.94 -2.44 -2.60
CA ILE A 96 -19.14 -3.01 -1.28
C ILE A 96 -19.32 -1.83 -0.32
N ASN A 97 -20.45 -1.76 0.36
CA ASN A 97 -20.80 -0.67 1.28
C ASN A 97 -20.67 0.73 0.63
N GLY A 98 -21.10 0.84 -0.63
CA GLY A 98 -21.03 2.09 -1.40
C GLY A 98 -19.65 2.45 -1.94
N LYS A 99 -18.60 1.68 -1.62
CA LYS A 99 -17.21 1.91 -2.07
C LYS A 99 -16.82 0.91 -3.14
N GLY A 100 -15.94 1.29 -4.08
CA GLY A 100 -15.40 0.36 -5.06
C GLY A 100 -14.73 -0.83 -4.37
N ALA A 101 -15.08 -2.06 -4.77
CA ALA A 101 -14.46 -3.25 -4.21
C ALA A 101 -13.01 -3.36 -4.65
N ALA A 102 -12.09 -3.60 -3.71
CA ALA A 102 -10.67 -3.71 -4.03
C ALA A 102 -10.33 -5.08 -4.61
N ARG A 103 -9.36 -5.13 -5.52
CA ARG A 103 -8.97 -6.31 -6.29
C ARG A 103 -7.45 -6.41 -6.39
N ALA A 104 -6.96 -7.58 -6.77
CA ALA A 104 -5.55 -7.76 -7.10
C ALA A 104 -5.09 -6.77 -8.19
N GLY A 105 -3.99 -6.06 -7.93
CA GLY A 105 -3.41 -5.08 -8.85
C GLY A 105 -4.07 -3.70 -8.81
N ASP A 106 -5.12 -3.48 -8.01
CA ASP A 106 -5.67 -2.13 -7.86
C ASP A 106 -4.62 -1.20 -7.19
N PHE A 107 -4.53 0.02 -7.71
CA PHE A 107 -3.55 1.01 -7.24
C PHE A 107 -3.81 1.45 -5.81
N CYS A 108 -2.70 1.65 -5.10
CA CYS A 108 -2.65 2.15 -3.75
C CYS A 108 -1.87 3.46 -3.70
N GLU A 109 -1.87 4.08 -2.53
CA GLU A 109 -0.91 5.09 -2.12
C GLU A 109 -0.23 4.59 -0.84
N THR A 110 1.04 4.96 -0.66
CA THR A 110 1.87 4.58 0.49
C THR A 110 2.56 5.81 1.05
N CYS A 111 3.56 5.66 1.89
CA CYS A 111 4.15 6.80 2.59
C CYS A 111 5.28 7.51 1.83
N HIS A 112 5.52 7.17 0.56
CA HIS A 112 6.59 7.75 -0.24
C HIS A 112 6.57 9.29 -0.27
N ASP A 113 7.73 9.92 -0.13
CA ASP A 113 7.89 11.37 -0.24
C ASP A 113 7.90 11.81 -1.71
N ILE A 114 8.40 10.94 -2.58
CA ILE A 114 8.51 11.17 -4.02
C ILE A 114 7.58 10.18 -4.73
N PRO A 115 6.63 10.67 -5.56
CA PRO A 115 5.72 9.81 -6.28
C PRO A 115 6.45 8.76 -7.13
N PRO A 116 5.93 7.52 -7.20
CA PRO A 116 6.45 6.49 -8.10
C PRO A 116 6.25 6.94 -9.56
N ALA A 117 7.32 7.39 -10.22
CA ALA A 117 7.27 8.03 -11.55
C ALA A 117 8.12 7.32 -12.62
N GLY A 118 8.55 6.07 -12.40
CA GLY A 118 9.38 5.38 -13.40
C GLY A 118 9.44 3.86 -13.25
N PRO A 119 10.09 3.16 -14.20
CA PRO A 119 10.20 1.70 -14.20
C PRO A 119 10.86 1.13 -12.95
N GLN A 120 11.67 1.95 -12.27
CA GLN A 120 12.43 1.60 -11.07
C GLN A 120 11.62 1.76 -9.77
N ALA A 121 10.47 2.44 -9.82
CA ALA A 121 9.55 2.63 -8.70
C ALA A 121 8.12 2.45 -9.21
N PRO A 122 7.65 1.20 -9.39
CA PRO A 122 6.28 0.95 -9.82
C PRO A 122 5.28 1.46 -8.76
N PRO A 123 4.05 1.82 -9.16
CA PRO A 123 3.04 2.23 -8.20
C PRO A 123 2.72 1.09 -7.22
N PRO A 124 2.43 1.40 -5.95
CA PRO A 124 2.02 0.40 -5.00
C PRO A 124 0.67 -0.20 -5.40
N MET A 125 0.50 -1.49 -5.12
CA MET A 125 -0.67 -2.24 -5.54
C MET A 125 -1.16 -3.17 -4.45
N VAL A 126 -2.44 -3.53 -4.54
CA VAL A 126 -3.01 -4.62 -3.75
C VAL A 126 -2.48 -5.97 -4.25
N GLN A 127 -1.91 -6.74 -3.33
CA GLN A 127 -1.55 -8.13 -3.51
C GLN A 127 -2.54 -9.02 -2.76
N VAL A 128 -3.36 -9.76 -3.51
CA VAL A 128 -4.25 -10.78 -2.93
C VAL A 128 -3.43 -12.03 -2.60
N LEU A 129 -3.48 -12.46 -1.33
CA LEU A 129 -2.71 -13.59 -0.84
C LEU A 129 -3.56 -14.88 -0.88
N GLY A 130 -2.99 -15.93 -1.46
CA GLY A 130 -3.67 -17.21 -1.64
C GLY A 130 -4.72 -17.19 -2.76
N LEU A 131 -5.51 -18.26 -2.86
CA LEU A 131 -6.58 -18.38 -3.86
C LEU A 131 -7.75 -17.47 -3.51
N SER A 132 -8.10 -16.54 -4.39
CA SER A 132 -9.40 -15.86 -4.34
C SER A 132 -10.45 -16.71 -5.05
N THR A 133 -11.50 -17.13 -4.35
CA THR A 133 -12.64 -17.82 -4.98
C THR A 133 -13.70 -16.82 -5.48
N VAL A 134 -13.52 -15.54 -5.18
CA VAL A 134 -14.35 -14.43 -5.66
C VAL A 134 -13.54 -13.58 -6.63
N ASN A 135 -14.05 -13.38 -7.82
CA ASN A 135 -13.47 -12.50 -8.83
C ASN A 135 -14.41 -11.33 -9.13
N ILE A 136 -13.84 -10.13 -9.25
CA ILE A 136 -14.57 -8.87 -9.44
C ILE A 136 -14.11 -8.22 -10.74
N GLY A 137 -15.08 -7.79 -11.56
CA GLY A 137 -14.87 -7.06 -12.81
C GLY A 137 -14.64 -5.57 -12.61
#